data_AF-A0A3M2A0U7-F1
#
_entry.id   AF-A0A3M2A0U7-F1
#
_cell.length_a   1.000
_cell.length_b   1.000
_cell.length_c   1.000
_cell.angle_alpha   90.00
_cell.angle_beta   90.00
_cell.angle_gamma   90.00
#
_symmetry.space_group_name_H-M   'P 1'
#
loop_
_entity.id
_entity.type
_entity.pdbx_description
1 polymer ?
#
loop_
_entity_poly.entity_id
_entity_poly.type
_entity_poly.pdbx_seq_one_letter_code
_entity_poly.pdbx_strand_id
1 'polypeptide(L)'
;MVMGFCTVCHSPHGSPFQYQIRLPQGDLCLSCHENMKEKMNRFVLHKPFADGNCSGCHDPHSSDNPKFFLKGEGEGLCRLCHDEDTMARHKHPVGRPPKFTVAGMRLDPEGNLMCLSCHDPHSSDSDRMATVQGGCSGCHQM
;
A
#
# COMPACT_ATOMS: atom_id res chain seq x y z
N MET A 1 10.63 -13.68 -24.97
CA MET A 1 10.79 -12.23 -25.18
C MET A 1 9.46 -11.55 -24.92
N VAL A 2 9.32 -10.75 -23.86
CA VAL A 2 8.18 -9.81 -23.72
C VAL A 2 8.76 -8.44 -24.06
N MET A 3 8.41 -7.91 -25.24
CA MET A 3 8.71 -6.51 -25.55
C MET A 3 7.98 -5.64 -24.53
N GLY A 4 8.70 -4.74 -23.87
CA GLY A 4 8.12 -3.72 -23.01
C GLY A 4 7.20 -2.84 -23.83
N PHE A 5 5.90 -3.12 -23.81
CA PHE A 5 4.91 -2.31 -24.49
C PHE A 5 4.68 -1.04 -23.70
N CYS A 6 5.59 -0.06 -23.85
CA CYS A 6 5.47 1.28 -23.27
C CYS A 6 4.11 1.90 -23.62
N THR A 7 3.57 1.56 -24.80
CA THR A 7 2.29 2.05 -25.31
C THR A 7 1.05 1.49 -24.60
N VAL A 8 1.22 0.53 -23.68
CA VAL A 8 0.14 0.10 -22.77
C VAL A 8 -0.13 1.18 -21.73
N CYS A 9 0.88 1.94 -21.33
CA CYS A 9 0.71 3.02 -20.35
C CYS A 9 0.77 4.39 -21.02
N HIS A 10 1.66 4.56 -22.01
CA HIS A 10 1.96 5.85 -22.64
C HIS A 10 1.29 6.03 -24.01
N SER A 11 0.98 7.28 -24.36
CA SER A 11 0.52 7.69 -25.69
C SER A 11 1.72 8.14 -26.54
N PRO A 12 2.03 7.46 -27.66
CA PRO A 12 3.12 7.89 -28.55
C PRO A 12 2.79 9.15 -29.36
N HIS A 13 1.51 9.51 -29.48
CA HIS A 13 1.03 10.69 -30.21
C HIS A 13 0.68 11.87 -29.29
N GLY A 14 1.07 11.79 -28.02
CA GLY A 14 0.78 12.80 -27.02
C GLY A 14 -0.49 12.52 -26.21
N SER A 15 -0.52 13.04 -24.98
CA SER A 15 -1.63 12.95 -24.04
C SER A 15 -1.68 14.20 -23.17
N PRO A 16 -2.88 14.65 -22.74
CA PRO A 16 -3.01 15.74 -21.77
C PRO A 16 -2.58 15.35 -20.34
N PHE A 17 -2.34 14.08 -20.06
CA PHE A 17 -1.97 13.59 -18.74
C PHE A 17 -0.46 13.62 -18.49
N GLN A 18 -0.06 13.79 -17.22
CA GLN A 18 1.35 13.83 -16.83
C GLN A 18 2.11 12.59 -17.31
N TYR A 19 3.36 12.77 -17.73
CA TYR A 19 4.22 11.69 -18.25
C TYR A 19 3.69 11.01 -19.52
N GLN A 20 2.79 11.67 -20.27
CA GLN A 20 2.22 11.15 -21.52
C GLN A 20 1.47 9.82 -21.36
N ILE A 21 0.90 9.55 -20.18
CA ILE A 21 0.09 8.34 -19.97
C ILE A 21 -1.28 8.42 -20.67
N ARG A 22 -1.92 7.29 -20.98
CA ARG A 22 -3.15 7.25 -21.80
C ARG A 22 -4.43 7.62 -21.05
N LEU A 23 -4.43 7.51 -19.73
CA LEU A 23 -5.54 7.79 -18.82
C LEU A 23 -4.99 8.44 -17.54
N PRO A 24 -5.81 9.10 -16.69
CA PRO A 24 -5.41 9.46 -15.34
C PRO A 24 -4.80 8.25 -14.61
N GLN A 25 -3.78 8.45 -13.77
CA GLN A 25 -2.98 7.33 -13.24
C GLN A 25 -3.82 6.26 -12.55
N GLY A 26 -4.75 6.65 -11.67
CA GLY A 26 -5.64 5.72 -10.99
C GLY A 26 -6.44 4.87 -11.98
N ASP A 27 -7.08 5.51 -12.96
CA ASP A 27 -7.88 4.83 -13.99
C ASP A 27 -7.02 3.89 -14.86
N LEU A 28 -5.80 4.32 -15.21
CA LEU A 28 -4.86 3.51 -15.98
C LEU A 28 -4.47 2.24 -15.21
N CYS A 29 -4.13 2.37 -13.92
CA CYS A 29 -3.77 1.22 -13.10
C CYS A 29 -4.98 0.30 -12.92
N LEU A 30 -6.16 0.87 -12.63
CA LEU A 30 -7.39 0.12 -12.41
C LEU A 30 -7.99 -0.48 -13.68
N SER A 31 -7.55 -0.11 -14.88
CA SER A 31 -7.98 -0.76 -16.12
C SER A 31 -7.50 -2.20 -16.22
N CYS A 32 -6.41 -2.54 -15.51
CA CYS A 32 -5.87 -3.90 -15.41
C CYS A 32 -5.98 -4.47 -14.00
N HIS A 33 -5.79 -3.64 -12.96
CA HIS A 33 -5.92 -4.02 -11.56
C HIS A 33 -7.37 -3.89 -11.07
N GLU A 34 -8.31 -4.48 -11.78
CA GLU A 34 -9.75 -4.28 -11.53
C GLU A 34 -10.19 -4.73 -10.14
N ASN A 35 -9.55 -5.76 -9.58
CA ASN A 35 -9.81 -6.25 -8.22
C ASN A 35 -9.56 -5.16 -7.15
N MET A 36 -8.78 -4.13 -7.47
CA MET A 36 -8.55 -3.00 -6.56
C MET A 36 -9.71 -2.01 -6.56
N LYS A 37 -10.62 -2.04 -7.55
CA LYS A 37 -11.80 -1.17 -7.57
C LYS A 37 -12.72 -1.44 -6.37
N GLU A 38 -12.82 -2.68 -5.91
CA GLU A 38 -13.60 -3.02 -4.71
C GLU A 38 -13.06 -2.33 -3.46
N LYS A 39 -11.74 -2.20 -3.35
CA LYS A 39 -11.08 -1.52 -2.23
C LYS A 39 -11.38 -0.02 -2.18
N MET A 40 -11.72 0.61 -3.31
CA MET A 40 -12.14 2.01 -3.36
C MET A 40 -13.47 2.28 -2.65
N ASN A 41 -14.26 1.25 -2.39
CA ASN A 41 -15.58 1.39 -1.76
C ASN A 41 -15.57 1.10 -0.25
N ARG A 42 -14.40 0.93 0.37
CA ARG A 42 -14.30 0.71 1.82
C ARG A 42 -14.41 2.01 2.61
N PHE A 43 -14.66 1.86 3.91
CA PHE A 43 -14.96 2.99 4.80
C PHE A 43 -13.85 4.05 4.86
N VAL A 44 -12.59 3.62 4.97
CA VAL A 44 -11.41 4.49 5.01
C VAL A 44 -10.50 4.15 3.85
N LEU A 45 -10.16 5.17 3.06
CA LEU A 45 -9.18 5.08 1.98
C LEU A 45 -7.90 5.82 2.39
N HIS A 46 -6.76 5.21 2.11
CA HIS A 46 -5.50 5.89 2.25
C HIS A 46 -5.40 6.98 1.18
N LYS A 47 -4.95 8.18 1.55
CA LYS A 47 -5.03 9.35 0.69
C LYS A 47 -4.39 9.16 -0.70
N PRO A 48 -3.15 8.62 -0.84
CA PRO A 48 -2.58 8.35 -2.16
C PRO A 48 -3.41 7.38 -3.00
N PHE A 49 -4.08 6.40 -2.37
CA PHE A 49 -4.94 5.46 -3.06
C PHE A 49 -6.25 6.13 -3.52
N ALA A 50 -6.89 6.91 -2.64
CA ALA A 50 -8.09 7.67 -2.95
C ALA A 50 -7.86 8.70 -4.07
N ASP A 51 -6.68 9.32 -4.09
CA ASP A 51 -6.29 10.30 -5.11
C ASP A 51 -5.84 9.64 -6.44
N GLY A 52 -5.81 8.30 -6.52
CA GLY A 52 -5.34 7.56 -7.70
C GLY A 52 -3.83 7.66 -7.94
N ASN A 53 -3.05 8.06 -6.93
CA ASN A 53 -1.60 8.16 -6.97
C ASN A 53 -0.92 6.83 -6.62
N CYS A 54 -1.12 5.81 -7.46
CA CYS A 54 -0.50 4.49 -7.31
C CYS A 54 1.03 4.58 -7.28
N SER A 55 1.60 5.51 -8.06
CA SER A 55 3.06 5.70 -8.14
C SER A 55 3.68 6.36 -6.92
N GLY A 56 2.88 6.80 -5.94
CA GLY A 56 3.40 7.27 -4.65
C GLY A 56 4.14 6.17 -3.90
N CYS A 57 3.65 4.92 -4.02
CA CYS A 57 4.23 3.75 -3.36
C CYS A 57 4.83 2.74 -4.35
N HIS A 58 4.25 2.62 -5.55
CA HIS A 58 4.70 1.68 -6.57
C HIS A 58 5.62 2.33 -7.62
N ASP A 59 6.52 1.56 -8.21
CA ASP A 59 7.32 1.94 -9.36
C ASP A 59 6.91 1.10 -10.59
N PRO A 60 6.14 1.66 -11.54
CA PRO A 60 5.62 0.92 -12.68
C PRO A 60 6.67 0.53 -13.72
N HIS A 61 7.90 1.05 -13.62
CA HIS A 61 8.98 0.72 -14.56
C HIS A 61 9.91 -0.36 -14.01
N SER A 62 10.42 -0.15 -12.80
CA SER A 62 11.39 -1.06 -12.18
C SER A 62 11.51 -0.76 -10.70
N SER A 63 11.71 -1.80 -9.88
CA SER A 63 11.83 -1.66 -8.44
C SER A 63 12.79 -2.71 -7.91
N ASP A 64 13.59 -2.31 -6.92
CA ASP A 64 14.44 -3.22 -6.15
C ASP A 64 13.62 -4.19 -5.27
N ASN A 65 12.30 -3.97 -5.18
CA ASN A 65 11.31 -4.81 -4.52
C ASN A 65 10.35 -5.44 -5.57
N PRO A 66 10.82 -6.39 -6.39
CA PRO A 66 10.14 -6.79 -7.63
C PRO A 66 8.81 -7.51 -7.42
N LYS A 67 8.55 -8.07 -6.22
CA LYS A 67 7.30 -8.81 -5.94
C LYS A 67 6.06 -7.93 -6.10
N PHE A 68 6.17 -6.66 -5.72
CA PHE A 68 5.05 -5.70 -5.74
C PHE A 68 5.44 -4.36 -6.38
N PHE A 69 6.65 -4.28 -6.94
CA PHE A 69 7.21 -3.08 -7.52
C PHE A 69 7.12 -1.87 -6.58
N LEU A 70 7.61 -1.99 -5.35
CA LEU A 70 7.52 -0.92 -4.34
C LEU A 70 8.74 0.00 -4.38
N LYS A 71 8.54 1.28 -4.10
CA LYS A 71 9.62 2.28 -4.03
C LYS A 71 10.52 2.17 -2.79
N GLY A 72 10.20 1.27 -1.87
CA GLY A 72 10.95 1.03 -0.65
C GLY A 72 10.66 -0.35 -0.08
N GLU A 73 11.54 -0.81 0.81
CA GLU A 73 11.45 -2.11 1.48
C GLU A 73 10.85 -1.94 2.88
N GLY A 74 10.03 -2.92 3.29
CA GLY A 74 9.48 -3.03 4.65
C GLY A 74 8.86 -1.72 5.17
N GLU A 75 9.24 -1.35 6.39
CA GLU A 75 8.81 -0.11 7.05
C GLU A 75 9.36 1.13 6.34
N GLY A 76 10.47 1.01 5.62
CA GLY A 76 11.13 2.10 4.90
C GLY A 76 10.21 2.76 3.87
N LEU A 77 9.36 1.98 3.20
CA LEU A 77 8.35 2.50 2.28
C LEU A 77 7.36 3.44 2.99
N CYS A 78 6.83 3.01 4.14
CA CYS A 78 5.87 3.80 4.91
C CYS A 78 6.54 5.08 5.43
N ARG A 79 7.79 4.98 5.88
CA ARG A 79 8.58 6.07 6.44
C ARG A 79 9.04 7.13 5.44
N LEU A 80 8.81 6.91 4.14
CA LEU A 80 8.97 7.98 3.14
C LEU A 80 8.07 9.19 3.43
N CYS A 81 6.91 8.94 4.05
CA CYS A 81 5.95 9.98 4.44
C CYS A 81 5.52 9.89 5.91
N HIS A 82 5.49 8.69 6.50
CA HIS A 82 5.05 8.47 7.87
C HIS A 82 6.22 8.46 8.85
N ASP A 83 6.40 9.58 9.53
CA ASP A 83 7.39 9.84 10.56
C ASP A 83 6.75 9.97 11.96
N GLU A 84 7.53 10.50 12.91
CA GLU A 84 7.08 10.68 14.28
C GLU A 84 5.87 11.62 14.42
N ASP A 85 5.76 12.63 13.54
CA ASP A 85 4.76 13.70 13.61
C ASP A 85 3.45 13.33 12.89
N THR A 86 3.54 12.45 11.90
CA THR A 86 2.40 12.02 11.08
C THR A 86 1.75 10.73 11.58
N MET A 87 2.47 9.92 12.38
CA MET A 87 1.93 8.72 13.01
C MET A 87 1.19 9.03 14.32
N ALA A 88 0.32 8.11 14.74
CA ALA A 88 -0.37 8.23 16.02
C ALA A 88 0.65 8.31 17.18
N ARG A 89 0.39 9.20 18.16
CA ARG A 89 1.23 9.38 19.35
C ARG A 89 1.49 8.07 20.10
N HIS A 90 0.47 7.21 20.19
CA HIS A 90 0.58 5.88 20.77
C HIS A 90 0.68 4.86 19.63
N LYS A 91 1.92 4.52 19.26
CA LYS A 91 2.25 3.59 18.18
C LYS A 91 2.75 2.27 18.74
N HIS A 92 2.28 1.18 18.14
CA HIS A 92 2.81 -0.14 18.46
C HIS A 92 4.18 -0.30 17.78
N PRO A 93 5.22 -0.78 18.47
CA PRO A 93 6.51 -0.93 17.82
C PRO A 93 6.51 -2.08 16.80
N VAL A 94 7.24 -1.85 15.71
CA VAL A 94 7.45 -2.76 14.56
C VAL A 94 8.94 -3.09 14.42
N GLY A 95 9.28 -4.08 13.59
CA GLY A 95 10.67 -4.55 13.41
C GLY A 95 11.18 -5.41 14.57
N ARG A 96 10.26 -6.04 15.32
CA ARG A 96 10.59 -6.97 16.41
C ARG A 96 9.55 -8.09 16.52
N PRO A 97 9.90 -9.26 17.09
CA PRO A 97 8.98 -10.38 17.19
C PRO A 97 7.82 -10.05 18.15
N PRO A 98 6.59 -10.47 17.83
CA PRO A 98 5.47 -10.33 18.75
C PRO A 98 5.64 -11.27 19.96
N LYS A 99 5.09 -10.88 21.11
CA LYS A 99 5.04 -11.77 22.30
C LYS A 99 4.02 -12.90 22.16
N PHE A 100 3.00 -12.69 21.35
CA PHE A 100 1.91 -13.63 21.09
C PHE A 100 1.42 -13.42 19.65
N THR A 101 0.94 -14.47 19.01
CA THR A 101 0.38 -14.40 17.66
C THR A 101 -1.13 -14.60 17.70
N VAL A 102 -1.85 -13.89 16.83
CA VAL A 102 -3.28 -14.14 16.60
C VAL A 102 -3.47 -14.76 15.22
N ALA A 103 -4.56 -15.51 15.06
CA ALA A 103 -4.88 -16.13 13.77
C ALA A 103 -4.99 -15.06 12.67
N GLY A 104 -4.30 -15.27 11.54
CA GLY A 104 -4.28 -14.34 10.42
C GLY A 104 -3.32 -13.16 10.56
N MET A 105 -2.55 -13.06 11.64
CA MET A 105 -1.50 -12.05 11.80
C MET A 105 -0.41 -12.24 10.73
N ARG A 106 -0.18 -11.21 9.91
CA ARG A 106 0.88 -11.20 8.90
C ARG A 106 2.18 -10.73 9.55
N LEU A 107 3.24 -11.53 9.42
CA LEU A 107 4.59 -11.20 9.91
C LEU A 107 5.55 -11.10 8.74
N ASP A 108 6.73 -10.53 8.98
CA ASP A 108 7.82 -10.53 8.00
C ASP A 108 8.46 -11.94 7.90
N PRO A 109 9.33 -12.19 6.91
CA PRO A 109 10.03 -13.47 6.79
C PRO A 109 10.83 -13.86 8.05
N GLU A 110 11.28 -12.89 8.82
CA GLU A 110 12.02 -13.04 10.07
C GLU A 110 11.10 -13.24 11.30
N GLY A 111 9.78 -13.17 11.13
CA GLY A 111 8.78 -13.35 12.18
C GLY A 111 8.47 -12.10 13.01
N ASN A 112 8.86 -10.91 12.55
CA ASN A 112 8.59 -9.64 13.21
C ASN A 112 7.23 -9.04 12.82
N LEU A 113 6.71 -8.21 13.73
CA LEU A 113 5.62 -7.30 13.43
C LEU A 113 6.07 -6.20 12.48
N MET A 114 5.28 -5.95 11.45
CA MET A 114 5.47 -4.91 10.44
C MET A 114 4.25 -3.98 10.43
N CYS A 115 4.34 -2.84 9.74
CA CYS A 115 3.19 -1.94 9.56
C CYS A 115 1.97 -2.68 8.96
N LEU A 116 2.24 -3.56 7.97
CA LEU A 116 1.21 -4.35 7.28
C LEU A 116 0.66 -5.53 8.11
N SER A 117 1.18 -5.77 9.31
CA SER A 117 0.61 -6.74 10.24
C SER A 117 -0.80 -6.32 10.67
N CYS A 118 -1.03 -5.01 10.71
CA CYS A 118 -2.29 -4.42 11.16
C CYS A 118 -2.85 -3.39 10.18
N HIS A 119 -2.11 -2.87 9.21
CA HIS A 119 -2.60 -1.84 8.30
C HIS A 119 -2.72 -2.33 6.84
N ASP A 120 -3.80 -1.94 6.16
CA ASP A 120 -3.90 -2.05 4.70
C ASP A 120 -3.60 -0.67 4.09
N PRO A 121 -2.54 -0.52 3.29
CA PRO A 121 -2.09 0.78 2.78
C PRO A 121 -2.99 1.34 1.67
N HIS A 122 -4.02 0.60 1.24
CA HIS A 122 -5.00 1.08 0.27
C HIS A 122 -6.28 1.51 0.98
N SER A 123 -6.88 0.61 1.77
CA SER A 123 -8.24 0.79 2.27
C SER A 123 -8.56 -0.12 3.45
N SER A 124 -9.36 0.33 4.41
CA SER A 124 -9.91 -0.53 5.46
C SER A 124 -11.33 -0.13 5.85
N ASP A 125 -12.04 -1.04 6.49
CA ASP A 125 -13.35 -0.80 7.11
C ASP A 125 -13.24 -0.26 8.54
N SER A 126 -12.03 -0.23 9.10
CA SER A 126 -11.74 0.35 10.42
C SER A 126 -10.95 1.65 10.31
N ASP A 127 -10.98 2.44 11.37
CA ASP A 127 -10.19 3.67 11.48
C ASP A 127 -8.69 3.39 11.31
N ARG A 128 -7.94 4.44 10.93
CA ARG A 128 -6.47 4.39 10.78
C ARG A 128 -5.99 3.23 9.88
N MET A 129 -6.79 2.83 8.90
CA MET A 129 -6.45 1.75 7.96
C MET A 129 -6.26 0.38 8.61
N ALA A 130 -6.79 0.15 9.81
CA ALA A 130 -6.54 -1.08 10.56
C ALA A 130 -7.30 -2.29 9.99
N THR A 131 -6.63 -3.41 9.74
CA THR A 131 -7.20 -4.69 9.27
C THR A 131 -7.71 -5.57 10.42
N VAL A 132 -7.37 -5.22 11.66
CA VAL A 132 -7.79 -5.91 12.88
C VAL A 132 -8.95 -5.17 13.55
N GLN A 133 -10.03 -5.88 13.83
CA GLN A 133 -11.16 -5.32 14.57
C GLN A 133 -10.83 -5.21 16.06
N GLY A 134 -11.35 -4.17 16.73
CA GLY A 134 -11.12 -3.94 18.16
C GLY A 134 -9.77 -3.28 18.50
N GLY A 135 -8.93 -2.98 17.51
CA GLY A 135 -7.65 -2.30 17.74
C GLY A 135 -6.76 -3.07 18.71
N CYS A 136 -6.38 -2.45 19.83
CA CYS A 136 -5.53 -3.08 20.85
C CYS A 136 -6.13 -4.38 21.40
N SER A 137 -7.45 -4.43 21.65
CA SER A 137 -8.10 -5.61 22.21
C SER A 137 -8.28 -6.73 21.18
N GLY A 138 -8.15 -6.44 19.88
CA GLY A 138 -8.11 -7.46 18.84
C GLY A 138 -6.91 -8.41 18.99
N CYS A 139 -5.86 -7.96 19.66
CA CYS A 139 -4.63 -8.71 19.91
C CYS A 139 -4.40 -8.97 21.40
N HIS A 140 -4.68 -8.01 22.28
CA HIS A 140 -4.50 -8.12 23.73
C HIS A 140 -5.79 -8.56 24.45
N GLN A 141 -6.45 -9.62 23.95
CA GLN A 141 -7.54 -10.26 24.70
C GLN A 141 -6.95 -10.85 25.99
N MET A 142 -7.29 -10.23 27.12
CA MET A 142 -7.09 -10.76 28.45
C MET A 142 -8.38 -11.43 28.93
#